data_AF-A0A847N6Z6-F1
#
_entry.id   AF-A0A847N6Z6-F1
#
_cell.length_a   1.000
_cell.length_b   1.000
_cell.length_c   1.000
_cell.angle_alpha   90.00
_cell.angle_beta   90.00
_cell.angle_gamma   90.00
#
_symmetry.space_group_name_H-M   'P 1'
#
loop_
_entity.id
_entity.type
_entity.pdbx_description
1 polymer ?
#
loop_
_entity_poly.entity_id
_entity_poly.type
_entity_poly.pdbx_seq_one_letter_code
_entity_poly.pdbx_strand_id
1 'polypeptide(L)' 'EHMLAFKGYISLFGYPEAKITLEGFKYPLNEHILRFGDVMGISNELNLSRGKIIVDEGRVITFMTKKA' A
#
# COMPACT_ATOMS: atom_id res chain seq x y z
N GLU A 1 -3.86 11.14 3.25
CA GLU A 1 -3.03 10.76 2.09
C GLU A 1 -1.55 10.71 2.48
N HIS A 2 -0.77 9.84 1.83
CA HIS A 2 0.68 9.69 2.08
C HIS A 2 1.43 9.51 0.76
N MET A 3 2.37 10.42 0.49
CA MET A 3 3.23 10.39 -0.69
C MET A 3 4.53 9.65 -0.39
N LEU A 4 4.99 8.79 -1.30
CA LEU A 4 6.20 8.01 -1.12
C LEU A 4 7.03 7.88 -2.41
N ALA A 5 8.35 7.80 -2.24
CA ALA A 5 9.32 7.61 -3.31
C ALA A 5 10.33 6.52 -2.91
N PHE A 6 9.81 5.34 -2.54
CA PHE A 6 10.62 4.22 -2.07
C PHE A 6 10.92 3.24 -3.21
N LYS A 7 12.18 2.80 -3.30
CA LYS A 7 12.63 1.77 -4.24
C LYS A 7 12.83 0.46 -3.48
N GLY A 8 11.88 -0.46 -3.64
CA GLY A 8 11.85 -1.73 -2.94
C GLY A 8 10.45 -2.30 -2.95
N TYR A 9 10.16 -3.22 -2.02
CA TYR A 9 8.81 -3.72 -1.81
C TYR A 9 8.11 -2.93 -0.72
N ILE A 10 6.82 -2.68 -0.92
CA ILE A 10 5.95 -1.95 0.00
C ILE A 10 4.76 -2.87 0.28
N SER A 11 4.67 -3.39 1.50
CA SER A 11 3.57 -4.25 1.97
C SER A 11 2.63 -3.45 2.86
N LEU A 12 1.32 -3.54 2.58
CA LEU A 12 0.28 -2.84 3.34
C LEU A 12 -0.64 -3.85 4.01
N PHE A 13 -1.05 -3.56 5.25
CA PHE A 13 -2.00 -4.35 6.02
C PHE A 13 -3.02 -3.44 6.72
N GLY A 14 -4.31 -3.77 6.62
CA GLY A 14 -5.35 -3.08 7.39
C GLY A 14 -5.26 -3.50 8.85
N TYR A 15 -5.49 -2.58 9.79
CA TYR A 15 -5.49 -2.91 11.21
C TYR A 15 -6.59 -2.14 11.96
N PRO A 16 -7.77 -2.75 12.21
CA PRO A 16 -8.21 -4.10 11.82
C PRO A 16 -8.68 -4.23 10.34
N GLU A 17 -9.32 -3.18 9.81
CA GLU A 17 -9.74 -3.04 8.41
C GLU A 17 -9.51 -1.58 7.99
N ALA A 18 -9.19 -1.36 6.71
CA ALA A 18 -9.03 -0.03 6.13
C ALA A 18 -9.49 -0.01 4.68
N LYS A 19 -10.03 1.12 4.23
CA LYS A 19 -10.34 1.38 2.83
C LYS A 19 -9.22 2.21 2.21
N ILE A 20 -8.62 1.73 1.12
CA ILE A 20 -7.44 2.36 0.52
C ILE A 20 -7.51 2.50 -0.99
N THR A 21 -6.79 3.50 -1.50
CA THR A 21 -6.50 3.70 -2.93
C THR A 21 -4.99 3.83 -3.11
N LEU A 22 -4.43 3.11 -4.10
CA LEU A 22 -3.00 3.08 -4.43
C LEU A 22 -2.78 3.62 -5.84
N GLU A 23 -2.11 4.77 -5.95
CA GLU A 23 -1.73 5.38 -7.23
C GLU A 23 -0.21 5.37 -7.42
N GLY A 24 0.25 5.15 -8.67
CA GLY A 24 1.68 5.10 -9.00
C GLY A 24 2.38 3.78 -8.59
N PHE A 25 1.62 2.83 -8.09
CA PHE A 25 2.06 1.47 -7.78
C PHE A 25 1.97 0.55 -9.00
N LYS A 26 2.75 -0.54 -8.99
CA LYS A 26 2.72 -1.60 -10.01
C LYS A 26 1.37 -2.28 -10.09
N TYR A 27 0.75 -2.49 -8.93
CA TYR A 27 -0.61 -2.97 -8.79
C TYR A 27 -1.45 -1.86 -8.15
N PRO A 28 -2.05 -0.95 -8.94
CA PRO A 28 -2.90 0.09 -8.39
C PRO A 28 -4.17 -0.51 -7.80
N LEU A 29 -4.73 0.17 -6.81
CA LEU A 29 -6.00 -0.19 -6.18
C LEU A 29 -6.88 1.04 -6.09
N ASN A 30 -8.19 0.84 -6.18
CA ASN A 30 -9.18 1.89 -6.04
C ASN A 30 -10.22 1.47 -5.00
N GLU A 31 -10.34 2.25 -3.93
CA GLU A 31 -11.34 2.07 -2.86
C GLU A 31 -11.40 0.64 -2.29
N HIS A 32 -10.24 -0.03 -2.22
CA HIS A 32 -10.13 -1.43 -1.84
C HIS A 32 -10.17 -1.61 -0.33
N ILE A 33 -10.91 -2.62 0.13
CA ILE A 33 -10.98 -2.99 1.54
C ILE A 33 -9.83 -3.94 1.88
N LEU A 34 -8.97 -3.50 2.79
CA LEU A 34 -7.79 -4.21 3.25
C LEU A 34 -8.04 -4.70 4.69
N ARG A 35 -8.01 -6.01 4.92
CA ARG A 35 -8.17 -6.62 6.25
C ARG A 35 -6.82 -7.08 6.80
N PHE A 36 -6.71 -7.19 8.11
CA PHE A 36 -5.48 -7.68 8.74
C PHE A 36 -5.07 -9.08 8.30
N GLY A 37 -6.06 -9.96 8.05
CA GLY A 37 -5.86 -11.33 7.63
C GLY A 37 -5.71 -11.52 6.12
N ASP A 38 -5.76 -10.45 5.32
CA ASP A 38 -5.54 -10.56 3.88
C ASP A 38 -4.05 -10.84 3.65
N VAL A 39 -3.71 -12.13 3.59
CA VAL A 39 -2.34 -12.66 3.41
C VAL A 39 -1.71 -12.20 2.09
N MET A 40 -2.52 -11.66 1.17
CA MET A 40 -2.11 -10.95 -0.04
C MET A 40 -1.60 -9.53 0.26
N GLY A 41 -1.02 -9.30 1.45
CA GLY A 41 -0.37 -8.07 1.87
C GLY A 41 0.52 -7.58 0.73
N ILE A 42 0.01 -6.59 0.03
CA ILE A 42 0.33 -6.33 -1.38
C ILE A 42 1.82 -6.08 -1.44
N SER A 43 2.63 -7.04 -1.87
CA SER A 43 4.07 -6.82 -2.03
C SER A 43 4.26 -6.02 -3.30
N ASN A 44 3.94 -4.73 -3.19
CA ASN A 44 3.83 -3.83 -4.31
C ASN A 44 5.16 -3.12 -4.52
N GLU A 45 5.28 -2.55 -5.70
CA GLU A 45 6.41 -1.71 -6.05
C GLU A 45 5.87 -0.43 -6.67
N LEU A 46 6.67 0.63 -6.71
CA LEU A 46 6.31 1.81 -7.49
C LEU A 46 6.72 1.59 -8.94
N ASN A 47 5.77 1.70 -9.87
CA ASN A 47 6.07 1.73 -11.32
C ASN A 47 6.62 3.11 -11.74
N LEU A 48 6.28 4.15 -10.98
CA LEU A 48 6.72 5.52 -11.19
C LEU A 48 7.76 5.91 -10.14
N SER A 49 8.38 7.08 -10.32
CA SER A 49 9.31 7.63 -9.31
C SER A 49 8.64 7.96 -7.97
N ARG A 50 7.31 8.08 -7.95
CA ARG A 50 6.50 8.41 -6.77
C ARG A 50 5.18 7.66 -6.81
N GLY A 51 4.67 7.30 -5.64
CA GLY A 51 3.34 6.75 -5.44
C GLY A 51 2.60 7.47 -4.33
N LYS A 52 1.31 7.20 -4.24
CA LYS A 52 0.40 7.79 -3.25
C LYS A 52 -0.47 6.70 -2.66
N ILE A 53 -0.47 6.61 -1.33
CA ILE A 53 -1.39 5.79 -0.55
C ILE A 53 -2.46 6.73 0.01
N ILE A 54 -3.71 6.52 -0.38
CA ILE A 54 -4.85 7.18 0.23
C ILE A 54 -5.49 6.16 1.17
N VAL A 55 -5.72 6.57 2.42
CA VAL A 55 -6.52 5.83 3.38
C VAL A 55 -7.81 6.62 3.52
N ASP A 56 -8.86 6.11 2.90
CA ASP A 56 -10.19 6.72 2.93
C ASP A 56 -10.81 6.49 4.31
N GLU A 57 -10.63 5.29 4.88
CA GLU A 57 -11.14 4.91 6.20
C GLU A 57 -10.20 3.93 6.92
N GLY A 58 -10.18 3.96 8.26
CA GLY A 58 -9.44 3.00 9.09
C GLY A 58 -7.96 3.33 9.27
N ARG A 59 -7.14 2.30 9.50
CA ARG A 59 -5.69 2.42 9.72
C ARG A 59 -4.93 1.34 8.97
N VAL A 60 -3.76 1.71 8.46
CA VAL A 60 -2.90 0.84 7.67
C VAL A 60 -1.52 0.80 8.29
N ILE A 61 -0.96 -0.41 8.38
CA ILE A 61 0.46 -0.63 8.70
C ILE A 61 1.20 -0.87 7.38
N THR A 62 2.33 -0.18 7.20
CA THR A 62 3.14 -0.30 6.00
C THR A 62 4.55 -0.77 6.35
N PHE A 63 4.99 -1.83 5.69
CA PHE A 63 6.37 -2.32 5.75
C PHE A 63 7.07 -2.00 4.43
N MET A 64 8.26 -1.39 4.51
CA MET A 64 9.08 -1.07 3.35
C MET A 64 10.38 -1.87 3.45
N THR A 65 10.64 -2.72 2.47
CA THR A 65 11.83 -3.57 2.43
C THR A 65 12.65 -3.29 1.18
N LYS A 66 13.97 -3.17 1.34
CA LYS A 66 14.87 -2.97 0.21
C LYS A 66 14.93 -4.24 -0.64
N LYS A 67 15.06 -4.09 -1.96
CA LYS A 67 15.49 -5.19 -2.82
C LYS A 67 16.96 -5.49 -2.52
N ALA A 68 17.28 -6.78 -2.42
CA ALA A 68 18.66 -7.25 -2.41
C ALA A 68 19.30 -7.03 -3.78
#